data_AF-A0A7Y2J116-F1
#
_entry.id   AF-A0A7Y2J116-F1
#
_cell.length_a   1.000
_cell.length_b   1.000
_cell.length_c   1.000
_cell.angle_alpha   90.00
_cell.angle_beta   90.00
_cell.angle_gamma   90.00
#
_symmetry.space_group_name_H-M   'P 1'
#
loop_
_entity.id
_entity.type
_entity.pdbx_description
1 polymer ?
#
loop_
_entity_poly.entity_id
_entity_poly.type
_entity_poly.pdbx_seq_one_letter_code
_entity_poly.pdbx_strand_id
1 'polypeptide(L)' 'MSVNAPHAPLAEHRFPCDTCGSDLRYLPGSGRLHCDHCGNE' A
#
# COMPACT_ATOMS: atom_id res chain seq x y z
N MET A 1 -29.58 -9.31 -14.37
CA MET A 1 -28.26 -9.70 -13.84
C MET A 1 -27.63 -8.47 -13.23
N SER A 2 -27.24 -8.52 -11.95
CA SER A 2 -26.86 -7.36 -11.15
C SER A 2 -25.58 -6.69 -11.66
N VAL A 3 -25.68 -5.38 -11.82
CA VAL A 3 -24.60 -4.46 -12.20
C VAL A 3 -23.48 -4.50 -11.16
N ASN A 4 -22.26 -4.79 -11.62
CA ASN A 4 -21.05 -4.52 -10.88
C ASN A 4 -20.96 -3.00 -10.67
N ALA A 5 -21.18 -2.54 -9.44
CA ALA A 5 -21.01 -1.15 -9.09
C ALA A 5 -19.51 -0.81 -9.19
N PRO A 6 -19.10 0.27 -9.88
CA PRO A 6 -17.74 0.75 -9.77
C PRO A 6 -17.53 1.11 -8.30
N HIS A 7 -16.65 0.38 -7.62
CA HIS A 7 -16.15 0.78 -6.31
C HIS A 7 -15.46 2.13 -6.57
N ALA A 8 -16.11 3.24 -6.18
CA ALA A 8 -15.43 4.52 -6.12
C ALA A 8 -14.10 4.27 -5.41
N PRO A 9 -12.96 4.71 -5.96
CA PRO A 9 -11.66 4.35 -5.39
C PRO A 9 -11.67 4.80 -3.94
N LEU A 10 -11.85 3.84 -3.03
CA LEU A 10 -11.45 3.96 -1.65
C LEU A 10 -10.01 4.39 -1.78
N ALA A 11 -9.69 5.64 -1.46
CA ALA A 11 -8.36 6.19 -1.67
C ALA A 11 -7.37 5.17 -1.11
N GLU A 12 -6.76 4.41 -2.02
CA GLU A 12 -5.94 3.29 -1.63
C GLU A 12 -4.67 3.98 -1.13
N HIS A 13 -4.51 4.01 0.19
CA HIS A 13 -3.38 4.62 0.87
C HIS A 13 -2.14 3.79 0.56
N ARG A 14 -1.68 3.94 -0.67
CA ARG A 14 -0.58 3.24 -1.30
C ARG A 14 0.63 4.16 -1.19
N PHE A 15 1.61 3.75 -0.40
CA PHE A 15 2.82 4.51 -0.16
C PHE A 15 3.95 3.89 -0.98
N PRO A 16 4.27 4.38 -2.19
CA PRO A 16 5.34 3.79 -2.99
C PRO A 16 6.71 4.02 -2.33
N CYS A 17 7.55 3.00 -2.36
CA CYS A 17 8.94 3.04 -1.91
C CYS A 17 9.79 3.82 -2.91
N ASP A 18 10.61 4.75 -2.43
CA ASP A 18 11.50 5.55 -3.29
C ASP A 18 12.59 4.70 -3.99
N THR A 19 13.03 3.62 -3.35
CA THR A 19 14.11 2.76 -3.86
C THR A 19 13.67 1.81 -4.98
N CYS A 20 12.47 1.22 -4.89
CA CYS A 20 12.01 0.19 -5.81
C CYS A 20 10.62 0.45 -6.43
N GLY A 21 9.88 1.45 -5.95
CA GLY A 21 8.53 1.78 -6.41
C GLY A 21 7.42 0.87 -5.87
N SER A 22 7.74 -0.12 -5.03
CA SER A 22 6.75 -1.05 -4.47
C SER A 22 6.01 -0.46 -3.26
N ASP A 23 4.93 -1.11 -2.82
CA ASP A 23 4.07 -0.61 -1.76
C ASP A 23 4.75 -0.75 -0.38
N LEU A 24 4.96 0.38 0.30
CA LEU A 24 5.37 0.43 1.69
C LEU A 24 4.18 0.13 2.60
N ARG A 25 4.41 -0.77 3.55
CA ARG A 25 3.42 -1.21 4.53
C ARG A 25 3.74 -0.65 5.90
N TYR A 26 2.74 -0.08 6.57
CA TYR A 26 2.89 0.35 7.96
C TYR A 26 2.94 -0.86 8.91
N LEU A 27 4.02 -0.95 9.66
CA LEU A 27 4.24 -1.95 10.71
C LEU A 27 3.80 -1.38 12.07
N PRO A 28 2.64 -1.79 12.62
CA PRO A 28 2.13 -1.23 13.87
C PRO A 28 2.97 -1.63 15.10
N GLY A 29 3.81 -2.65 14.99
CA GLY A 29 4.72 -3.05 16.08
C GLY A 29 5.92 -2.10 16.25
N SER A 30 6.37 -1.47 15.17
CA SER A 30 7.54 -0.58 15.16
C SER A 30 7.18 0.87 14.83
N GLY A 31 5.96 1.15 14.38
CA GLY A 31 5.51 2.50 13.99
C GLY A 31 6.21 3.03 12.73
N ARG A 32 6.71 2.12 11.88
CA ARG A 32 7.52 2.44 10.70
C ARG A 32 6.85 1.91 9.44
N LEU A 33 7.23 2.46 8.30
CA LEU A 33 6.89 1.90 6.99
C LEU A 33 7.96 0.87 6.63
N HIS A 34 7.57 -0.27 6.07
CA HIS A 34 8.50 -1.30 5.61
C HIS A 34 8.14 -1.76 4.21
N CYS A 35 9.14 -1.94 3.35
CA CYS A 35 8.94 -2.47 2.00
C CYS A 35 9.11 -3.99 1.99
N ASP A 36 8.04 -4.74 1.73
CA ASP A 36 8.09 -6.20 1.58
C ASP A 36 8.93 -6.65 0.36
N HIS A 37 9.26 -5.74 -0.56
CA HIS A 37 9.98 -6.05 -1.80
C HIS A 37 11.51 -5.89 -1.71
N CYS A 38 12.00 -4.87 -1.00
CA CYS A 38 13.43 -4.57 -0.88
C CYS A 38 13.93 -4.45 0.57
N GLY A 39 13.04 -4.42 1.56
CA GLY A 39 13.38 -4.34 2.98
C GLY A 39 13.64 -2.93 3.53
N ASN A 40 13.38 -1.86 2.78
CA ASN A 40 13.59 -0.48 3.21
C ASN A 40 12.61 -0.03 4.31
N GLU A 41 13.05 0.80 5.27
CA GLU A 41 12.26 1.35 6.41
C GLU A 41 12.62 2.79 6.80
#